data_AF-A0A1F7TVP3-F1
#
_entry.id   AF-A0A1F7TVP3-F1
#
_cell.length_a   1.000
_cell.length_b   1.000
_cell.length_c   1.000
_cell.angle_alpha   90.00
_cell.angle_beta   90.00
_cell.angle_gamma   90.00
#
_symmetry.space_group_name_H-M   'P 1'
#
loop_
_entity.id
_entity.type
_entity.pdbx_description
1 polymer ?
#
loop_
_entity_poly.entity_id
_entity_poly.type
_entity_poly.pdbx_seq_one_letter_code
_entity_poly.pdbx_strand_id
1 'polypeptide(L)'
;MPIGKESVVIRIIALFLFAVLFTLTALTPAYGQDALPSFSPQIRLLVHGTKVLKDMEEAKPSVGLGMWVIEPNILDANPQAQTTLGLRLSTNTTWIEFLGGGVVSPTTTGVFNPVFDVRAFADLGVHLFSEVSLYGDAAYWYVSADAPIKSGGKMLFKIGGEAEGAKTYRNTGGFFAAGPHVVIPWGDHFATMVAFQFRIEPTATVPIVSTVGRLYAIINF
;
A
#
# COMPACT_ATOMS: atom_id res chain seq x y z
N MET A 1 -0.08 -15.32 -34.63
CA MET A 1 -1.11 -14.35 -34.22
C MET A 1 -0.46 -12.98 -34.13
N PRO A 2 -1.01 -11.91 -34.73
CA PRO A 2 -0.42 -10.58 -34.62
C PRO A 2 -0.52 -10.10 -33.17
N ILE A 3 0.58 -9.59 -32.62
CA ILE A 3 0.62 -8.96 -31.31
C ILE A 3 -0.29 -7.71 -31.39
N GLY A 4 -1.42 -7.72 -30.70
CA GLY A 4 -2.35 -6.59 -30.70
C GLY A 4 -1.65 -5.32 -30.23
N LYS A 5 -2.00 -4.17 -30.83
CA LYS A 5 -1.41 -2.85 -30.49
C LYS A 5 -1.43 -2.55 -28.99
N GLU A 6 -2.42 -3.04 -28.26
CA GLU A 6 -2.53 -2.96 -26.80
C GLU A 6 -1.38 -3.65 -26.06
N SER A 7 -0.94 -4.83 -26.53
CA SER A 7 0.18 -5.56 -25.93
C SER A 7 1.51 -4.83 -26.12
N VAL A 8 1.66 -4.09 -27.23
CA VAL A 8 2.85 -3.27 -27.49
C VAL A 8 2.90 -2.07 -26.54
N VAL A 9 1.78 -1.38 -26.34
CA VAL A 9 1.69 -0.22 -25.43
C VAL A 9 1.96 -0.64 -23.98
N ILE A 10 1.38 -1.75 -23.52
CA ILE A 10 1.61 -2.27 -22.15
C ILE A 10 3.09 -2.62 -21.94
N ARG A 11 3.73 -3.27 -22.93
CA ARG A 11 5.16 -3.60 -22.85
C ARG A 11 6.02 -2.34 -22.80
N ILE A 12 5.70 -1.31 -23.57
CA ILE A 12 6.43 -0.03 -23.56
C ILE A 12 6.29 0.66 -22.20
N ILE A 13 5.09 0.71 -21.63
CA ILE A 13 4.86 1.30 -20.30
C ILE A 13 5.63 0.52 -19.22
N ALA A 14 5.57 -0.81 -19.25
CA ALA A 14 6.33 -1.66 -18.32
C ALA A 14 7.85 -1.48 -18.48
N LEU A 15 8.35 -1.39 -19.71
CA LEU A 15 9.78 -1.16 -19.98
C LEU A 15 10.23 0.22 -19.53
N PHE A 16 9.39 1.25 -19.75
CA PHE A 16 9.64 2.62 -19.32
C PHE A 16 9.66 2.70 -17.79
N LEU A 17 8.70 2.10 -17.10
CA LEU A 17 8.66 2.05 -15.64
C LEU A 17 9.84 1.25 -15.07
N PHE A 18 10.18 0.10 -15.65
CA PHE A 18 11.37 -0.66 -15.28
C PHE A 18 12.63 0.17 -15.47
N ALA A 19 12.76 0.86 -16.61
CA ALA A 19 13.91 1.71 -16.89
C ALA A 19 13.99 2.89 -15.90
N VAL A 20 12.87 3.55 -15.58
CA VAL A 20 12.82 4.63 -14.59
C VAL A 20 13.21 4.10 -13.21
N LEU A 21 12.67 2.96 -12.77
CA LEU A 21 13.01 2.36 -11.48
C LEU A 21 14.45 1.88 -11.40
N PHE A 22 14.95 1.20 -12.44
CA PHE A 22 16.34 0.78 -12.54
C PHE A 22 17.27 1.99 -12.54
N THR A 23 16.90 3.06 -13.25
CA THR A 23 17.68 4.30 -13.31
C THR A 23 17.68 5.02 -11.97
N LEU A 24 16.54 5.11 -11.27
CA LEU A 24 16.48 5.68 -9.92
C LEU A 24 17.35 4.86 -8.94
N THR A 25 17.32 3.54 -9.04
CA THR A 25 18.13 2.64 -8.20
C THR A 25 19.63 2.73 -8.54
N ALA A 26 19.98 2.81 -9.83
CA ALA A 26 21.36 2.80 -10.32
C ALA A 26 22.04 4.18 -10.31
N LEU A 27 21.26 5.28 -10.38
CA LEU A 27 21.76 6.65 -10.26
C LEU A 27 21.75 7.16 -8.81
N THR A 28 21.34 6.34 -7.83
CA THR A 28 21.51 6.69 -6.43
C THR A 28 23.02 6.74 -6.14
N PRO A 29 23.61 7.91 -5.82
CA PRO A 29 25.05 8.02 -5.66
C PRO A 29 25.50 7.21 -4.45
N ALA A 30 26.48 6.33 -4.62
CA ALA A 30 27.22 5.75 -3.51
C ALA A 30 28.35 6.71 -3.09
N TYR A 31 28.04 7.88 -2.52
CA TYR A 31 29.07 8.77 -1.96
C TYR A 31 28.58 9.67 -0.80
N GLY A 32 29.36 9.65 0.28
CA GLY A 32 29.65 10.82 1.13
C GLY A 32 28.71 11.10 2.30
N GLN A 33 29.18 10.84 3.53
CA GLN A 33 28.63 11.40 4.77
C GLN A 33 28.56 12.93 4.68
N ASP A 34 27.35 13.47 4.62
CA ASP A 34 26.75 14.34 5.65
C ASP A 34 25.44 14.95 5.10
N ALA A 35 24.31 14.47 5.64
CA ALA A 35 22.96 15.03 5.51
C ALA A 35 22.39 15.28 4.09
N LEU A 36 22.52 14.32 3.17
CA LEU A 36 21.73 14.28 1.93
C LEU A 36 20.50 13.38 2.07
N PRO A 37 19.37 13.69 1.41
CA PRO A 37 18.14 12.91 1.51
C PRO A 37 18.41 11.46 1.09
N SER A 38 18.29 10.54 2.03
CA SER A 38 18.43 9.12 1.76
C SER A 38 17.26 8.66 0.90
N PHE A 39 17.56 8.10 -0.27
CA PHE A 39 16.58 7.29 -0.98
C PHE A 39 16.42 5.97 -0.22
N SER A 40 15.21 5.66 0.22
CA SER A 40 14.89 4.42 0.93
C SER A 40 14.01 3.53 0.06
N PRO A 41 14.57 2.49 -0.59
CA PRO A 41 13.76 1.50 -1.30
C PRO A 41 13.05 0.59 -0.30
N GLN A 42 11.76 0.34 -0.52
CA GLN A 42 10.94 -0.57 0.28
C GLN A 42 10.19 -1.55 -0.62
N ILE A 43 10.14 -2.82 -0.20
CA ILE A 43 9.34 -3.84 -0.86
C ILE A 43 8.32 -4.36 0.15
N ARG A 44 7.03 -4.21 -0.18
CA ARG A 44 5.91 -4.58 0.67
C ARG A 44 5.13 -5.73 0.07
N LEU A 45 4.71 -6.68 0.90
CA LEU A 45 3.77 -7.74 0.51
C LEU A 45 2.45 -7.50 1.25
N LEU A 46 1.37 -7.39 0.49
CA LEU A 46 0.02 -7.18 0.99
C LEU A 46 -0.86 -8.32 0.49
N VAL A 47 -1.44 -9.07 1.42
CA VAL A 47 -2.39 -10.13 1.12
C VAL A 47 -3.71 -9.80 1.78
N HIS A 48 -4.77 -9.77 0.99
CA HIS A 48 -6.14 -9.55 1.43
C HIS A 48 -6.97 -10.80 1.13
N GLY A 49 -7.70 -11.30 2.12
CA GLY A 49 -8.63 -12.40 1.93
C GLY A 49 -10.01 -12.01 2.43
N THR A 50 -11.05 -12.35 1.68
CA THR A 50 -12.43 -12.05 2.06
C THR A 50 -13.32 -13.28 2.08
N LYS A 51 -14.34 -13.27 2.94
CA LYS A 51 -15.36 -14.30 2.97
C LYS A 51 -16.73 -13.71 3.26
N VAL A 52 -17.68 -13.87 2.35
CA VAL A 52 -19.07 -13.49 2.60
C VAL A 52 -19.71 -14.49 3.56
N LEU A 53 -20.36 -13.98 4.61
CA LEU A 53 -21.12 -14.78 5.58
C LEU A 53 -22.63 -14.61 5.39
N LYS A 54 -23.05 -13.41 4.98
CA LYS A 54 -24.42 -13.08 4.64
C LYS A 54 -24.44 -12.23 3.38
N ASP A 55 -25.20 -12.67 2.39
CA ASP A 55 -25.37 -11.96 1.13
C ASP A 55 -26.09 -10.62 1.29
N MET A 56 -25.92 -9.80 0.27
CA MET A 56 -26.62 -8.53 0.12
C MET A 56 -28.14 -8.79 -0.05
N GLU A 57 -28.95 -8.14 0.78
CA GLU A 57 -30.40 -8.00 0.57
C GLU A 57 -30.69 -6.60 0.02
N GLU A 58 -31.82 -6.39 -0.68
CA GLU A 58 -32.18 -5.06 -1.19
C GLU A 58 -32.04 -3.98 -0.09
N ALA A 59 -31.24 -2.95 -0.39
CA ALA A 59 -30.86 -1.84 0.49
C ALA A 59 -29.98 -2.16 1.73
N LYS A 60 -29.40 -3.37 1.86
CA LYS A 60 -28.47 -3.70 2.96
C LYS A 60 -27.12 -4.19 2.43
N PRO A 61 -25.99 -3.78 3.04
CA PRO A 61 -24.70 -4.35 2.69
C PRO A 61 -24.64 -5.84 3.05
N SER A 62 -23.88 -6.60 2.27
CA SER A 62 -23.40 -7.93 2.65
C SER A 62 -22.53 -7.85 3.90
N VAL A 63 -22.55 -8.91 4.70
CA VAL A 63 -21.71 -9.05 5.90
C VAL A 63 -20.75 -10.20 5.68
N GLY A 64 -19.48 -9.98 5.99
CA GLY A 64 -18.43 -10.96 5.79
C GLY A 64 -17.27 -10.80 6.77
N LEU A 65 -16.20 -11.50 6.45
CA LEU A 65 -14.91 -11.39 7.09
C LEU A 65 -13.90 -10.80 6.10
N GLY A 66 -13.00 -9.98 6.61
CA GLY A 66 -11.83 -9.48 5.90
C GLY A 66 -10.58 -9.81 6.70
N MET A 67 -9.52 -10.20 6.00
CA MET A 67 -8.21 -10.51 6.60
C MET A 67 -7.13 -9.81 5.79
N TRP A 68 -6.17 -9.19 6.48
CA TRP A 68 -4.96 -8.65 5.89
C TRP A 68 -3.72 -9.27 6.51
N VAL A 69 -2.75 -9.61 5.66
CA VAL A 69 -1.37 -9.91 6.04
C VAL A 69 -0.47 -8.91 5.32
N ILE A 70 0.30 -8.14 6.07
CA ILE A 70 1.10 -7.03 5.57
C ILE A 70 2.52 -7.18 6.08
N GLU A 71 3.47 -7.25 5.15
CA GLU A 71 4.90 -7.16 5.44
C GLU A 71 5.38 -5.76 5.01
N PRO A 72 5.59 -4.81 5.94
CA PRO A 72 5.80 -3.40 5.61
C PRO A 72 7.13 -3.10 4.91
N ASN A 73 8.15 -3.94 5.10
CA ASN A 73 9.36 -3.94 4.29
C ASN A 73 10.11 -5.27 4.44
N ILE A 74 10.14 -6.09 3.39
CA ILE A 74 10.87 -7.37 3.40
C ILE A 74 12.39 -7.21 3.35
N LEU A 75 12.87 -5.99 3.07
CA LEU A 75 14.30 -5.66 3.05
C LEU A 75 14.85 -5.29 4.44
N ASP A 76 13.97 -5.11 5.44
CA ASP A 76 14.42 -4.76 6.78
C ASP A 76 15.16 -5.94 7.41
N ALA A 77 16.23 -5.64 8.16
CA ALA A 77 16.98 -6.65 8.90
C ALA A 77 16.12 -7.37 9.96
N ASN A 78 15.02 -6.75 10.38
CA ASN A 78 14.04 -7.30 11.32
C ASN A 78 12.64 -7.19 10.70
N PRO A 79 12.27 -8.09 9.76
CA PRO A 79 10.99 -7.99 9.07
C PRO A 79 9.84 -8.07 10.07
N GLN A 80 8.82 -7.25 9.86
CA GLN A 80 7.59 -7.29 10.64
C GLN A 80 6.47 -7.77 9.74
N ALA A 81 5.57 -8.58 10.28
CA ALA A 81 4.31 -8.96 9.65
C ALA A 81 3.17 -8.49 10.53
N GLN A 82 2.33 -7.62 9.99
CA GLN A 82 1.03 -7.28 10.56
C GLN A 82 0.01 -8.26 10.04
N THR A 83 -0.78 -8.84 10.93
CA THR A 83 -1.94 -9.65 10.57
C THR A 83 -3.16 -9.09 11.27
N THR A 84 -4.21 -8.78 10.51
CA THR A 84 -5.49 -8.30 11.02
C THR A 84 -6.64 -9.10 10.43
N LEU A 85 -7.67 -9.33 11.22
CA LEU A 85 -8.89 -10.06 10.84
C LEU A 85 -10.08 -9.38 11.50
N GLY A 86 -11.22 -9.36 10.81
CA GLY A 86 -12.44 -8.87 11.43
C GLY A 86 -13.62 -8.82 10.49
N LEU A 87 -14.57 -7.95 10.82
CA LEU A 87 -15.85 -7.84 10.13
C LEU A 87 -15.71 -6.97 8.89
N ARG A 88 -16.34 -7.41 7.80
CA ARG A 88 -16.47 -6.67 6.54
C ARG A 88 -17.94 -6.37 6.28
N LEU A 89 -18.23 -5.13 5.93
CA LEU A 89 -19.53 -4.72 5.37
C LEU A 89 -19.30 -4.28 3.93
N SER A 90 -19.97 -4.89 2.96
CA SER A 90 -19.73 -4.60 1.53
C SER A 90 -21.01 -4.43 0.72
N THR A 91 -20.98 -3.49 -0.21
CA THR A 91 -21.93 -3.34 -1.31
C THR A 91 -21.24 -3.74 -2.62
N ASN A 92 -21.90 -3.50 -3.76
CA ASN A 92 -21.30 -3.74 -5.08
C ASN A 92 -20.10 -2.83 -5.39
N THR A 93 -20.05 -1.64 -4.81
CA THR A 93 -19.04 -0.62 -5.15
C THR A 93 -18.22 -0.18 -3.95
N THR A 94 -18.61 -0.55 -2.72
CA THR A 94 -17.95 -0.08 -1.51
C THR A 94 -17.76 -1.20 -0.51
N TRP A 95 -16.76 -1.06 0.35
CA TRP A 95 -16.64 -1.89 1.54
C TRP A 95 -15.96 -1.13 2.67
N ILE A 96 -16.27 -1.55 3.90
CA ILE A 96 -15.57 -1.15 5.11
C ILE A 96 -15.22 -2.41 5.92
N GLU A 97 -14.03 -2.41 6.50
CA GLU A 97 -13.50 -3.50 7.29
C GLU A 97 -13.10 -2.96 8.67
N PHE A 98 -13.61 -3.61 9.72
CA PHE A 98 -13.26 -3.36 11.11
C PHE A 98 -12.45 -4.54 11.61
N LEU A 99 -11.15 -4.33 11.75
CA LEU A 99 -10.16 -5.37 11.92
C LEU A 99 -9.44 -5.22 13.25
N GLY A 100 -9.11 -6.36 13.84
CA GLY A 100 -8.22 -6.45 15.00
C GLY A 100 -7.12 -7.46 14.73
N GLY A 101 -5.99 -7.32 15.39
CA GLY A 101 -4.90 -8.28 15.24
C GLY A 101 -3.63 -7.83 15.92
N GLY A 102 -2.50 -8.06 15.26
CA GLY A 102 -1.22 -7.63 15.81
C GLY A 102 -0.08 -7.62 14.82
N VAL A 103 1.02 -7.01 15.27
CA VAL A 103 2.32 -7.05 14.59
C VAL A 103 3.18 -8.12 15.25
N VAL A 104 3.77 -8.98 14.42
CA VAL A 104 4.72 -10.02 14.81
C VAL A 104 6.03 -9.75 14.09
N SER A 105 7.16 -9.87 14.79
CA SER A 105 8.47 -10.00 14.14
C SER A 105 9.10 -11.31 14.58
N PRO A 106 9.65 -12.10 13.64
CA PRO A 106 10.33 -13.35 13.94
C PRO A 106 11.65 -13.14 14.70
N THR A 107 12.19 -11.90 14.70
CA THR A 107 13.45 -11.57 15.38
C THR A 107 13.24 -10.92 16.75
N THR A 108 12.03 -10.46 17.08
CA THR A 108 11.70 -9.96 18.42
C THR A 108 10.95 -11.02 19.23
N THR A 109 11.65 -11.66 20.16
CA THR A 109 11.04 -12.53 21.17
C THR A 109 10.25 -11.68 22.18
N GLY A 110 8.97 -11.42 21.93
CA GLY A 110 8.04 -11.05 23.00
C GLY A 110 7.21 -9.77 22.87
N VAL A 111 7.13 -9.12 21.71
CA VAL A 111 6.27 -7.93 21.55
C VAL A 111 5.19 -8.18 20.51
N PHE A 112 4.05 -8.73 20.95
CA PHE A 112 2.81 -8.65 20.18
C PHE A 112 2.22 -7.27 20.40
N ASN A 113 2.31 -6.41 19.39
CA ASN A 113 1.66 -5.10 19.43
C ASN A 113 0.22 -5.27 18.93
N PRO A 114 -0.81 -5.09 19.77
CA PRO A 114 -2.18 -5.17 19.32
C PRO A 114 -2.46 -4.08 18.30
N VAL A 115 -3.21 -4.43 17.26
CA VAL A 115 -3.61 -3.54 16.19
C VAL A 115 -5.13 -3.46 16.15
N PHE A 116 -5.65 -2.24 16.13
CA PHE A 116 -7.00 -1.93 15.68
C PHE A 116 -6.90 -1.24 14.34
N ASP A 117 -7.63 -1.70 13.34
CA ASP A 117 -7.45 -1.28 11.96
C ASP A 117 -8.80 -1.14 11.25
N VAL A 118 -9.06 0.02 10.66
CA VAL A 118 -10.25 0.29 9.88
C VAL A 118 -9.83 0.62 8.47
N ARG A 119 -10.30 -0.18 7.52
CA ARG A 119 -10.04 0.02 6.09
C ARG A 119 -11.34 0.26 5.37
N ALA A 120 -11.31 1.10 4.35
CA ALA A 120 -12.46 1.37 3.51
C ALA A 120 -12.05 1.52 2.05
N PHE A 121 -12.96 1.13 1.18
CA PHE A 121 -12.83 1.26 -0.26
C PHE A 121 -14.13 1.73 -0.89
N ALA A 122 -14.00 2.54 -1.94
CA ALA A 122 -15.11 2.92 -2.79
C ALA A 122 -14.68 2.99 -4.26
N ASP A 123 -15.48 2.42 -5.14
CA ASP A 123 -15.42 2.61 -6.60
C ASP A 123 -16.53 3.56 -7.03
N LEU A 124 -16.14 4.79 -7.34
CA LEU A 124 -17.04 5.87 -7.81
C LEU A 124 -16.66 6.31 -9.23
N GLY A 125 -16.05 5.43 -10.03
CA GLY A 125 -15.36 5.77 -11.28
C GLY A 125 -13.90 6.18 -11.05
N VAL A 126 -13.55 6.49 -9.81
CA VAL A 126 -12.19 6.53 -9.24
C VAL A 126 -12.19 5.54 -8.08
N HIS A 127 -11.12 4.78 -7.94
CA HIS A 127 -10.94 3.84 -6.84
C HIS A 127 -10.34 4.59 -5.66
N LEU A 128 -11.08 4.71 -4.58
CA LEU A 128 -10.64 5.33 -3.34
C LEU A 128 -10.38 4.23 -2.32
N PHE A 129 -9.24 4.31 -1.62
CA PHE A 129 -8.93 3.42 -0.52
C PHE A 129 -8.37 4.23 0.65
N SER A 130 -8.78 3.89 1.87
CA SER A 130 -8.25 4.46 3.10
C SER A 130 -8.04 3.40 4.16
N GLU A 131 -7.04 3.63 5.01
CA GLU A 131 -6.71 2.81 6.16
C GLU A 131 -6.39 3.74 7.34
N VAL A 132 -6.87 3.37 8.52
CA VAL A 132 -6.49 3.97 9.78
C VAL A 132 -6.22 2.84 10.77
N SER A 133 -5.01 2.80 11.30
CA SER A 133 -4.59 1.76 12.22
C SER A 133 -3.97 2.34 13.49
N LEU A 134 -4.26 1.73 14.64
CA LEU A 134 -3.71 2.08 15.94
C LEU A 134 -2.84 0.92 16.43
N TYR A 135 -1.57 1.21 16.71
CA TYR A 135 -0.56 0.28 17.20
C TYR A 135 -0.08 0.75 18.57
N GLY A 136 -0.61 0.20 19.67
CA GLY A 136 -0.17 0.61 21.01
C GLY A 136 -0.24 2.13 21.22
N ASP A 137 0.90 2.83 21.17
CA ASP A 137 1.02 4.29 21.29
C ASP A 137 1.22 5.04 19.97
N ALA A 138 0.99 4.41 18.81
CA ALA A 138 1.08 5.04 17.50
C ALA A 138 -0.24 4.95 16.72
N ALA A 139 -0.52 5.99 15.94
CA ALA A 139 -1.57 5.99 14.92
C ALA A 139 -0.94 6.08 13.53
N TYR A 140 -1.43 5.26 12.62
CA TYR A 140 -1.11 5.26 11.21
C TYR A 140 -2.36 5.58 10.40
N TRP A 141 -2.17 6.24 9.28
CA TRP A 141 -3.21 6.41 8.28
C TRP A 141 -2.59 6.30 6.89
N TYR A 142 -3.40 5.84 5.95
CA TYR A 142 -3.07 5.75 4.54
C TYR A 142 -4.31 6.08 3.72
N VAL A 143 -4.12 6.79 2.62
CA VAL A 143 -5.16 7.08 1.63
C VAL A 143 -4.59 6.97 0.22
N SER A 144 -5.41 6.52 -0.71
CA SER A 144 -5.07 6.50 -2.13
C SER A 144 -6.29 6.74 -3.00
N ALA A 145 -6.04 7.30 -4.18
CA ALA A 145 -7.05 7.54 -5.20
C ALA A 145 -6.49 7.17 -6.59
N ASP A 146 -7.16 6.25 -7.28
CA ASP A 146 -6.69 5.70 -8.55
C ASP A 146 -7.71 5.86 -9.67
N ALA A 147 -7.28 6.45 -10.78
CA ALA A 147 -8.03 6.48 -12.02
C ALA A 147 -7.73 5.20 -12.84
N PRO A 148 -8.75 4.39 -13.18
CA PRO A 148 -8.55 3.20 -13.97
C PRO A 148 -8.33 3.54 -15.45
N ILE A 149 -7.27 3.00 -16.05
CA ILE A 149 -6.99 3.08 -17.48
C ILE A 149 -7.42 1.76 -18.13
N LYS A 150 -8.41 1.84 -19.04
CA LYS A 150 -9.05 0.67 -19.66
C LYS A 150 -8.91 0.71 -21.19
N SER A 151 -8.78 -0.46 -21.81
CA SER A 151 -8.86 -0.64 -23.27
C SER A 151 -9.68 -1.89 -23.58
N GLY A 152 -10.59 -1.80 -24.55
CA GLY A 152 -11.48 -2.93 -24.89
C GLY A 152 -12.31 -3.46 -23.72
N GLY A 153 -12.64 -2.62 -22.74
CA GLY A 153 -13.36 -3.01 -21.51
C GLY A 153 -12.50 -3.69 -20.44
N LYS A 154 -11.21 -3.95 -20.71
CA LYS A 154 -10.26 -4.55 -19.75
C LYS A 154 -9.44 -3.47 -19.06
N MET A 155 -9.18 -3.64 -17.77
CA MET A 155 -8.29 -2.76 -17.02
C MET A 155 -6.83 -3.06 -17.40
N LEU A 156 -6.10 -2.03 -17.84
CA LEU A 156 -4.69 -2.14 -18.18
C LEU A 156 -3.79 -1.82 -16.99
N PHE A 157 -4.07 -0.69 -16.34
CA PHE A 157 -3.39 -0.21 -15.14
C PHE A 157 -4.25 0.87 -14.49
N LYS A 158 -3.88 1.30 -13.29
CA LYS A 158 -4.43 2.49 -12.65
C LYS A 158 -3.31 3.47 -12.36
N ILE A 159 -3.60 4.75 -12.48
CA ILE A 159 -2.68 5.83 -12.10
C ILE A 159 -3.31 6.60 -10.96
N GLY A 160 -2.49 6.99 -9.99
CA GLY A 160 -3.02 7.60 -8.79
C GLY A 160 -1.96 8.29 -7.97
N GLY A 161 -2.38 8.68 -6.78
CA GLY A 161 -1.49 9.13 -5.72
C GLY A 161 -1.86 8.47 -4.42
N GLU A 162 -0.86 8.30 -3.57
CA GLU A 162 -0.98 7.82 -2.20
C GLU A 162 -0.43 8.86 -1.23
N ALA A 163 -1.01 8.90 -0.04
CA ALA A 163 -0.46 9.58 1.10
C ALA A 163 -0.60 8.68 2.34
N GLU A 164 0.40 8.68 3.18
CA GLU A 164 0.37 8.01 4.47
C GLU A 164 1.12 8.80 5.52
N GLY A 165 0.84 8.47 6.78
CA GLY A 165 1.61 8.99 7.87
C GLY A 165 1.45 8.16 9.11
N ALA A 166 2.41 8.32 10.00
CA ALA A 166 2.36 7.77 11.35
C ALA A 166 2.65 8.87 12.36
N LYS A 167 2.05 8.78 13.54
CA LYS A 167 2.33 9.65 14.67
C LYS A 167 2.33 8.84 15.95
N THR A 168 3.38 8.96 16.75
CA THR A 168 3.43 8.43 18.11
C THR A 168 2.83 9.42 19.10
N TYR A 169 2.06 8.95 20.09
CA TYR A 169 1.44 9.77 21.11
C TYR A 169 2.40 10.16 22.24
N ARG A 170 3.40 9.31 22.54
CA ARG A 170 4.33 9.52 23.66
C ARG A 170 5.66 10.16 23.26
N ASN A 171 6.02 10.07 21.99
CA ASN A 171 7.29 10.56 21.46
C ASN A 171 7.05 11.58 20.34
N THR A 172 8.07 12.39 20.01
CA THR A 172 8.07 13.32 18.86
C THR A 172 8.22 12.59 17.51
N GLY A 173 8.03 11.27 17.48
CA GLY A 173 8.18 10.44 16.29
C GLY A 173 6.96 10.48 15.38
N GLY A 174 7.23 10.28 14.09
CA GLY A 174 6.21 10.18 13.07
C GLY A 174 6.78 10.45 11.69
N PHE A 175 5.93 10.31 10.68
CA PHE A 175 6.26 10.73 9.33
C PHE A 175 4.99 11.07 8.56
N PHE A 176 5.16 11.80 7.48
CA PHE A 176 4.19 11.98 6.41
C PHE A 176 4.88 11.62 5.11
N ALA A 177 4.30 10.78 4.27
CA ALA A 177 4.80 10.49 2.94
C ALA A 177 3.68 10.61 1.91
N ALA A 178 3.96 11.23 0.77
CA ALA A 178 2.98 11.31 -0.32
C ALA A 178 3.67 11.32 -1.68
N GLY A 179 2.97 10.82 -2.70
CA GLY A 179 3.44 10.89 -4.07
C GLY A 179 2.62 10.05 -5.04
N PRO A 180 3.00 10.09 -6.33
CA PRO A 180 2.31 9.34 -7.36
C PRO A 180 2.61 7.83 -7.28
N HIS A 181 1.68 7.05 -7.81
CA HIS A 181 1.88 5.62 -8.04
C HIS A 181 1.18 5.11 -9.30
N VAL A 182 1.57 3.90 -9.69
CA VAL A 182 0.93 3.12 -10.76
C VAL A 182 0.60 1.74 -10.21
N VAL A 183 -0.64 1.29 -10.42
CA VAL A 183 -1.10 -0.08 -10.10
C VAL A 183 -1.25 -0.87 -11.39
N ILE A 184 -0.52 -1.98 -11.51
CA ILE A 184 -0.53 -2.86 -12.67
C ILE A 184 -1.20 -4.18 -12.27
N PRO A 185 -2.46 -4.42 -12.65
CA PRO A 185 -3.09 -5.73 -12.52
C PRO A 185 -2.52 -6.68 -13.57
N TRP A 186 -2.25 -7.92 -13.19
CA TRP A 186 -1.81 -8.96 -14.14
C TRP A 186 -2.55 -10.30 -13.96
N GLY A 187 -3.51 -10.35 -13.04
CA GLY A 187 -4.46 -11.44 -12.85
C GLY A 187 -5.65 -10.95 -12.04
N ASP A 188 -6.68 -11.77 -11.91
CA ASP A 188 -7.93 -11.38 -11.23
C ASP A 188 -7.71 -11.10 -9.72
N HIS A 189 -6.67 -11.72 -9.16
CA HIS A 189 -6.34 -11.67 -7.73
C HIS A 189 -5.01 -10.97 -7.46
N PHE A 190 -4.31 -10.47 -8.47
CA PHE A 190 -2.92 -10.03 -8.31
C PHE A 190 -2.65 -8.69 -8.98
N ALA A 191 -2.00 -7.80 -8.24
CA ALA A 191 -1.54 -6.51 -8.74
C ALA A 191 -0.16 -6.15 -8.16
N THR A 192 0.59 -5.35 -8.91
CA THR A 192 1.77 -4.67 -8.41
C THR A 192 1.52 -3.18 -8.35
N MET A 193 1.84 -2.53 -7.25
CA MET A 193 1.88 -1.07 -7.18
C MET A 193 3.31 -0.57 -7.07
N VAL A 194 3.64 0.44 -7.88
CA VAL A 194 4.91 1.14 -7.84
C VAL A 194 4.64 2.57 -7.42
N ALA A 195 5.24 3.01 -6.32
CA ALA A 195 5.07 4.37 -5.81
C ALA A 195 6.41 5.08 -5.61
N PHE A 196 6.40 6.38 -5.84
CA PHE A 196 7.51 7.27 -5.49
C PHE A 196 6.97 8.37 -4.60
N GLN A 197 7.53 8.52 -3.41
CA GLN A 197 7.01 9.45 -2.41
C GLN A 197 8.09 10.37 -1.86
N PHE A 198 7.68 11.59 -1.52
CA PHE A 198 8.42 12.46 -0.63
C PHE A 198 7.97 12.20 0.80
N ARG A 199 8.92 11.89 1.67
CA ARG A 199 8.67 11.65 3.10
C ARG A 199 9.24 12.79 3.93
N ILE A 200 8.45 13.27 4.88
CA ILE A 200 8.81 14.27 5.88
C ILE A 200 8.81 13.57 7.24
N GLU A 201 9.95 13.61 7.93
CA GLU A 201 10.14 13.04 9.26
C GLU A 201 10.45 14.20 10.23
N PRO A 202 9.51 14.61 11.08
CA PRO A 202 9.78 15.61 12.11
C PRO A 202 10.74 15.03 13.15
N THR A 203 11.85 15.72 13.40
CA THR A 203 12.73 15.44 14.55
C THR A 203 12.58 16.52 15.61
N ALA A 204 13.24 16.35 16.77
CA ALA A 204 13.22 17.32 17.86
C ALA A 204 13.79 18.70 17.49
N THR A 205 14.64 18.77 16.45
CA THR A 205 15.37 19.99 16.10
C THR A 205 14.97 20.54 14.72
N VAL A 206 14.76 19.68 13.72
CA VAL A 206 14.40 20.08 12.35
C VAL A 206 13.61 18.99 11.61
N PRO A 207 12.73 19.33 10.65
CA PRO A 207 12.14 18.35 9.76
C PRO A 207 13.17 17.84 8.75
N ILE A 208 13.21 16.52 8.54
CA ILE A 208 14.03 15.87 7.50
C ILE A 208 13.12 15.52 6.33
N VAL A 209 13.57 15.80 5.11
CA VAL A 209 12.90 15.36 3.88
C VAL A 209 13.72 14.26 3.23
N SER A 210 13.09 13.14 2.93
CA SER A 210 13.69 11.99 2.23
C SER A 210 12.80 11.53 1.08
N THR A 211 13.33 10.66 0.22
CA THR A 211 12.58 10.08 -0.89
C THR A 211 12.43 8.58 -0.68
N VAL A 212 11.25 8.04 -0.97
CA VAL A 212 10.93 6.65 -0.73
C VAL A 212 10.40 6.04 -2.02
N GLY A 213 11.06 4.99 -2.49
CA GLY A 213 10.57 4.18 -3.60
C GLY A 213 9.92 2.92 -3.06
N ARG A 214 8.70 2.60 -3.50
CA ARG A 214 7.97 1.43 -3.01
C ARG A 214 7.49 0.53 -4.12
N LEU A 215 7.64 -0.77 -3.87
CA LEU A 215 7.03 -1.82 -4.65
C LEU A 215 6.10 -2.62 -3.74
N TYR A 216 4.81 -2.64 -4.06
CA TYR A 216 3.82 -3.42 -3.35
C TYR A 216 3.40 -4.61 -4.22
N ALA A 217 3.53 -5.83 -3.70
CA ALA A 217 2.88 -7.00 -4.25
C ALA A 217 1.53 -7.19 -3.55
N ILE A 218 0.44 -7.08 -4.28
CA ILE A 218 -0.94 -7.14 -3.75
C ILE A 218 -1.60 -8.42 -4.24
N ILE A 219 -2.10 -9.22 -3.30
CA ILE A 219 -2.80 -10.47 -3.56
C ILE A 219 -4.16 -10.43 -2.88
N ASN A 220 -5.25 -10.54 -3.64
CA ASN A 220 -6.63 -10.48 -3.14
C ASN A 220 -7.34 -11.81 -3.43
N PHE A 221 -7.70 -12.58 -2.40
CA PHE A 221 -8.41 -13.86 -2.51
C PHE A 221 -9.91 -13.76 -2.22
#